data_AF-A0A8D8FCM4-F1
#
_entry.id   AF-A0A8D8FCM4-F1
#
_cell.length_a   1.000
_cell.length_b   1.000
_cell.length_c   1.000
_cell.angle_alpha   90.00
_cell.angle_beta   90.00
_cell.angle_gamma   90.00
#
_symmetry.space_group_name_H-M   'P 1'
#
loop_
_entity.id
_entity.type
_entity.pdbx_description
1 polymer ?
#
loop_
_entity_poly.entity_id
_entity_poly.type
_entity_poly.pdbx_seq_one_letter_code
_entity_poly.pdbx_strand_id
1 'polypeptide(L)'
;MMTNYLELLCRDGGQFVFDFQKEEVQLCVSNIVKQADHCKMYDNMFKKPISQFKERECRILKQSKKCLKDLADRCQEISVMDVFNAAYNPIEEASKCNQYDDDEADEEEENAV
;
A
#
# COMPACT_ATOMS: atom_id res chain seq x y z
N MET A 1 4.42 -12.94 -4.34
CA MET A 1 3.08 -12.70 -3.71
C MET A 1 2.72 -13.77 -2.69
N MET A 2 2.80 -15.09 -3.00
CA MET A 2 2.40 -16.13 -2.03
C MET A 2 3.27 -16.20 -0.75
N THR A 3 4.55 -15.85 -0.82
CA THR A 3 5.49 -15.92 0.32
C THR A 3 5.09 -15.01 1.49
N ASN A 4 4.76 -13.73 1.24
CA ASN A 4 4.45 -12.78 2.32
C ASN A 4 3.16 -13.16 3.08
N TYR A 5 2.17 -13.72 2.39
CA TYR A 5 0.96 -14.22 3.05
C TYR A 5 1.23 -15.49 3.86
N LEU A 6 2.06 -16.39 3.36
CA LEU A 6 2.47 -17.58 4.11
C LEU A 6 3.28 -17.20 5.36
N GLU A 7 4.15 -16.20 5.26
CA GLU A 7 4.88 -15.66 6.42
C GLU A 7 3.94 -15.11 7.47
N LEU A 8 2.89 -14.36 7.08
CA LEU A 8 1.86 -13.90 8.02
C LEU A 8 1.10 -15.04 8.70
N LEU A 9 0.74 -16.09 7.95
CA LEU A 9 0.06 -17.26 8.48
C LEU A 9 0.93 -18.07 9.45
N CYS A 10 2.25 -18.01 9.29
CA CYS A 10 3.21 -18.73 10.14
C CYS A 10 3.73 -17.89 11.31
N ARG A 11 3.64 -16.56 11.24
CA ARG A 11 4.15 -15.66 12.28
C ARG A 11 3.42 -15.88 13.60
N ASP A 12 4.17 -15.90 14.70
CA ASP A 12 3.66 -16.07 16.06
C ASP A 12 2.71 -17.27 16.22
N GLY A 13 3.01 -18.38 15.51
CA GLY A 13 2.18 -19.59 15.54
C GLY A 13 0.82 -19.44 14.86
N GLY A 14 0.67 -18.47 13.97
CA GLY A 14 -0.59 -18.20 13.27
C GLY A 14 -1.57 -17.34 14.06
N GLN A 15 -1.08 -16.59 15.06
CA GLN A 15 -1.88 -15.65 15.86
C GLN A 15 -2.71 -14.69 14.98
N PHE A 16 -2.15 -14.28 13.84
CA PHE A 16 -2.84 -13.51 12.81
C PHE A 16 -4.21 -14.10 12.44
N VAL A 17 -4.32 -15.43 12.27
CA VAL A 17 -5.57 -16.10 11.86
C VAL A 17 -6.66 -15.90 12.91
N PHE A 18 -6.30 -15.94 14.19
CA PHE A 18 -7.25 -15.75 15.29
C PHE A 18 -7.65 -14.28 15.42
N ASP A 19 -6.69 -13.36 15.33
CA ASP A 19 -6.97 -11.92 15.40
C ASP A 19 -7.84 -11.46 14.22
N PHE A 20 -7.60 -12.00 13.03
CA PHE A 20 -8.37 -11.65 11.85
C PHE A 20 -9.81 -12.19 11.90
N GLN A 21 -10.10 -13.22 12.72
CA GLN A 21 -11.46 -13.74 12.91
C GLN A 21 -12.32 -12.93 13.88
N LYS A 22 -11.73 -11.97 14.61
CA LYS A 22 -12.48 -11.09 15.51
C LYS A 22 -13.52 -10.27 14.74
N GLU A 23 -14.70 -10.11 15.32
CA GLU A 23 -15.84 -9.46 14.66
C GLU A 23 -15.52 -8.00 14.33
N GLU A 24 -14.87 -7.29 15.25
CA GLU A 24 -14.41 -5.91 15.07
C GLU A 24 -13.45 -5.75 13.89
N VAL A 25 -12.53 -6.71 13.70
CA VAL A 25 -11.59 -6.73 12.58
C VAL A 25 -12.33 -6.99 11.28
N GLN A 26 -13.23 -7.98 11.25
CA GLN A 26 -14.04 -8.31 10.07
C GLN A 26 -14.92 -7.14 9.63
N LEU A 27 -15.58 -6.46 10.58
CA LEU A 27 -16.37 -5.27 10.32
C LEU A 27 -15.51 -4.14 9.74
N CYS A 28 -14.33 -3.92 10.30
CA CYS A 28 -13.44 -2.89 9.79
C CYS A 28 -12.93 -3.20 8.39
N VAL A 29 -12.50 -4.45 8.13
CA VAL A 29 -12.09 -4.92 6.80
C VAL A 29 -13.22 -4.75 5.78
N SER A 30 -14.45 -5.10 6.14
CA SER A 30 -15.64 -4.89 5.28
C SER A 30 -15.83 -3.41 4.93
N ASN A 31 -15.62 -2.50 5.88
CA ASN A 31 -15.68 -1.06 5.65
C ASN A 31 -14.53 -0.54 4.77
N ILE A 32 -13.33 -1.10 4.92
CA ILE A 32 -12.20 -0.81 4.03
C ILE A 32 -12.57 -1.22 2.61
N VAL A 33 -13.04 -2.45 2.39
CA VAL A 33 -13.37 -2.96 1.05
C VAL A 33 -14.41 -2.08 0.36
N LYS A 34 -15.43 -1.61 1.09
CA LYS A 34 -16.44 -0.68 0.55
C LYS A 34 -15.86 0.68 0.14
N GLN A 35 -14.83 1.15 0.84
CA GLN A 35 -14.21 2.47 0.61
C GLN A 35 -13.00 2.40 -0.32
N ALA A 36 -12.41 1.21 -0.52
CA ALA A 36 -11.21 0.99 -1.31
C ALA A 36 -11.39 1.41 -2.77
N ASP A 37 -12.62 1.37 -3.29
CA ASP A 37 -12.94 1.85 -4.64
C ASP A 37 -12.66 3.35 -4.83
N HIS A 38 -12.73 4.16 -3.76
CA HIS A 38 -12.35 5.58 -3.82
C HIS A 38 -10.82 5.77 -3.85
N CYS A 39 -10.06 4.77 -3.41
CA CYS A 39 -8.61 4.76 -3.50
C CYS A 39 -8.10 4.21 -4.85
N LYS A 40 -8.99 3.67 -5.69
CA LYS A 40 -8.65 3.31 -7.07
C LYS A 40 -8.49 4.60 -7.87
N MET A 41 -7.25 4.95 -8.16
CA MET A 41 -6.97 6.01 -9.12
C MET A 41 -7.11 5.40 -10.52
N TYR A 42 -8.27 5.66 -11.15
CA TYR A 42 -8.74 5.13 -12.45
C TYR A 42 -7.91 5.55 -13.67
N ASP A 43 -6.63 5.89 -13.48
CA ASP A 43 -5.75 6.05 -14.62
C ASP A 43 -5.40 4.68 -15.20
N ASN A 44 -5.12 4.65 -16.51
CA ASN A 44 -4.79 3.48 -17.34
C ASN A 44 -3.54 2.67 -16.88
N MET A 45 -3.10 2.77 -15.61
CA MET A 45 -1.95 2.07 -15.05
C MET A 45 -1.95 0.57 -15.32
N PHE A 46 -3.13 -0.07 -15.29
CA PHE A 46 -3.25 -1.51 -15.55
C PHE A 46 -3.06 -1.91 -17.02
N LYS A 47 -2.85 -0.96 -17.94
CA LYS A 47 -2.50 -1.26 -19.34
C LYS A 47 -1.02 -1.55 -19.54
N LYS A 48 -0.17 -1.24 -18.55
CA LYS A 48 1.27 -1.50 -18.59
C LYS A 48 1.67 -2.46 -17.47
N PRO A 49 2.67 -3.34 -17.68
CA PRO A 49 3.25 -4.13 -16.60
C PRO A 49 3.80 -3.21 -15.49
N ILE A 50 3.62 -3.61 -14.23
CA ILE A 50 4.09 -2.87 -13.05
C ILE A 50 5.60 -2.58 -13.12
N SER A 51 6.39 -3.51 -13.67
CA SER A 51 7.83 -3.35 -13.88
C SER A 51 8.22 -2.28 -14.91
N GLN A 52 7.24 -1.71 -15.61
CA GLN A 52 7.43 -0.64 -16.61
C GLN A 52 6.82 0.69 -16.14
N PHE A 53 6.44 0.80 -14.87
CA PHE A 53 5.96 2.05 -14.31
C PHE A 53 7.04 3.12 -14.39
N LYS A 54 6.64 4.32 -14.81
CA LYS A 54 7.48 5.53 -14.81
C LYS A 54 6.98 6.46 -13.71
N GLU A 55 7.58 7.65 -13.62
CA GLU A 55 7.26 8.66 -12.60
C GLU A 55 5.75 8.88 -12.39
N ARG A 56 4.96 9.05 -13.46
CA ARG A 56 3.51 9.25 -13.35
C ARG A 56 2.81 8.04 -12.73
N GLU A 57 3.05 6.83 -13.24
CA GLU A 57 2.45 5.62 -12.69
C GLU A 57 2.89 5.38 -11.24
N CYS A 58 4.14 5.69 -10.91
CA CYS A 58 4.67 5.62 -9.55
C CYS A 58 4.01 6.62 -8.60
N ARG A 59 3.78 7.86 -9.04
CA ARG A 59 3.06 8.87 -8.25
C ARG A 59 1.63 8.41 -7.94
N ILE A 60 0.93 7.85 -8.93
CA ILE A 60 -0.43 7.33 -8.76
C ILE A 60 -0.43 6.11 -7.83
N LEU A 61 0.53 5.19 -7.99
CA LEU A 61 0.69 4.04 -7.10
C LEU A 61 0.91 4.46 -5.65
N LYS A 62 1.81 5.43 -5.41
CA LYS A 62 2.08 6.00 -4.08
C LYS A 62 0.83 6.66 -3.47
N GLN A 63 0.08 7.43 -4.26
CA GLN A 63 -1.17 8.05 -3.80
C GLN A 63 -2.25 7.01 -3.45
N SER A 64 -2.40 5.97 -4.28
CA SER A 64 -3.34 4.87 -4.01
C SER A 64 -2.93 4.09 -2.76
N LYS A 65 -1.64 3.78 -2.60
CA LYS A 65 -1.08 3.15 -1.40
C LYS A 65 -1.39 3.98 -0.16
N LYS A 66 -1.14 5.29 -0.18
CA LYS A 66 -1.42 6.19 0.94
C LYS A 66 -2.91 6.17 1.32
N CYS A 67 -3.81 6.29 0.35
CA CYS A 67 -5.25 6.25 0.61
C CYS A 67 -5.69 4.94 1.29
N LEU A 68 -5.23 3.79 0.78
CA LEU A 68 -5.58 2.48 1.36
C LEU A 68 -4.93 2.27 2.73
N LYS A 69 -3.72 2.79 2.93
CA LYS A 69 -3.07 2.80 4.24
C LYS A 69 -3.90 3.59 5.26
N ASP A 70 -4.35 4.78 4.90
CA ASP A 70 -5.17 5.61 5.79
C ASP A 70 -6.51 4.92 6.15
N LEU A 71 -7.06 4.08 5.26
CA LEU A 71 -8.23 3.25 5.58
C LEU A 71 -7.88 2.10 6.53
N ALA A 72 -6.73 1.46 6.34
CA ALA A 72 -6.25 0.38 7.19
C ALA A 72 -5.88 0.86 8.61
N ASP A 73 -5.20 2.01 8.72
CA ASP A 73 -4.79 2.61 10.00
C ASP A 73 -6.00 2.99 10.88
N ARG A 74 -7.16 3.30 10.28
CA ARG A 74 -8.41 3.57 11.02
C ARG A 74 -8.94 2.36 11.78
N CYS A 75 -8.58 1.15 11.37
CA CYS A 75 -8.95 -0.04 12.13
C CYS A 75 -8.21 -0.13 13.46
N GLN A 76 -7.07 0.55 13.60
CA GLN A 76 -6.20 0.47 14.79
C GLN A 76 -5.80 -0.97 15.16
N GLU A 77 -5.77 -1.85 14.15
CA GLU A 77 -5.57 -3.28 14.31
C GLU A 77 -4.34 -3.73 13.51
N ILE A 78 -3.37 -4.31 14.21
CA ILE A 78 -2.08 -4.70 13.64
C ILE A 78 -2.30 -5.71 12.49
N SER A 79 -3.21 -6.66 12.67
CA SER A 79 -3.54 -7.68 11.67
C SER A 79 -4.07 -7.08 10.35
N VAL A 80 -4.77 -5.94 10.40
CA VAL A 80 -5.22 -5.27 9.18
C VAL A 80 -4.02 -4.64 8.44
N MET A 81 -3.12 -4.02 9.18
CA MET A 81 -1.89 -3.43 8.64
C MET A 81 -0.93 -4.48 8.08
N ASP A 82 -0.87 -5.64 8.70
CA ASP A 82 -0.10 -6.78 8.21
C ASP A 82 -0.58 -7.23 6.83
N VAL A 83 -1.89 -7.40 6.63
CA VAL A 83 -2.46 -7.75 5.33
C VAL A 83 -2.17 -6.67 4.30
N PHE A 84 -2.32 -5.40 4.67
CA PHE A 84 -2.00 -4.27 3.80
C PHE A 84 -0.54 -4.34 3.32
N ASN A 85 0.41 -4.52 4.24
CA ASN A 85 1.83 -4.60 3.92
C ASN A 85 2.15 -5.84 3.05
N ALA A 86 1.58 -7.00 3.37
CA ALA A 86 1.78 -8.22 2.58
C ALA A 86 1.29 -8.08 1.13
N ALA A 87 0.23 -7.30 0.90
CA ALA A 87 -0.28 -6.99 -0.43
C ALA A 87 0.58 -5.97 -1.18
N TYR A 88 1.00 -4.89 -0.50
CA TYR A 88 1.67 -3.74 -1.14
C TYR A 88 3.18 -3.87 -1.28
N ASN A 89 3.89 -4.49 -0.33
CA ASN A 89 5.35 -4.62 -0.40
C ASN A 89 5.84 -5.27 -1.71
N PRO A 90 5.23 -6.37 -2.21
CA PRO A 90 5.62 -6.95 -3.51
C PRO A 90 5.42 -6.00 -4.69
N ILE A 91 4.42 -5.11 -4.62
CA ILE A 91 4.11 -4.16 -5.68
C ILE A 91 5.19 -3.08 -5.71
N GLU A 92 5.59 -2.57 -4.54
CA GLU A 92 6.69 -1.60 -4.43
C GLU A 92 8.00 -2.18 -4.95
N GLU A 93 8.36 -3.39 -4.50
CA GLU A 93 9.56 -4.10 -4.97
C GLU A 93 9.56 -4.30 -6.50
N ALA A 94 8.42 -4.68 -7.07
CA ALA A 94 8.29 -4.95 -8.50
C ALA A 94 8.26 -3.67 -9.36
N SER A 95 7.72 -2.58 -8.83
CA SER A 95 7.50 -1.32 -9.57
C SER A 95 8.77 -0.48 -9.75
N LYS A 96 9.80 -0.70 -8.92
CA LYS A 96 11.01 0.14 -8.85
C LYS A 96 10.72 1.62 -8.59
N CYS A 97 9.55 1.94 -8.05
CA CYS A 97 9.13 3.33 -7.85
C CYS A 97 9.97 4.09 -6.82
N ASN A 98 10.78 3.40 -6.02
CA ASN A 98 11.72 3.98 -5.07
C ASN A 98 12.79 4.85 -5.77
N GLN A 99 13.07 4.61 -7.06
CA GLN A 99 13.98 5.45 -7.85
C GLN A 99 13.39 6.84 -8.17
N TYR A 100 12.10 7.04 -7.87
CA TYR A 100 11.37 8.30 -7.96
C TYR A 100 10.89 8.73 -6.56
N ASP A 101 11.54 8.25 -5.50
CA ASP A 101 11.45 8.90 -4.20
C ASP A 101 12.09 10.27 -4.35
N ASP A 102 11.33 11.30 -4.03
CA ASP A 102 11.73 12.68 -4.26
C ASP A 102 13.10 12.91 -3.65
N ASP A 103 14.09 13.24 -4.48
CA ASP A 103 15.19 14.07 -4.03
C ASP A 103 14.54 15.34 -3.46
N GLU A 104 14.40 15.43 -2.14
CA GLU A 104 14.41 16.72 -1.46
C GLU A 104 15.82 17.29 -1.68
N ALA A 105 16.05 17.91 -2.85
CA ALA A 105 17.21 18.74 -3.14
C ALA A 105 16.90 19.65 -4.32
N ASP A 106 16.10 20.68 -4.06
CA ASP A 106 16.34 22.03 -4.58
C ASP A 106 16.20 22.99 -3.38
N GLU A 107 17.12 22.88 -2.42
CA GLU A 107 17.52 24.04 -1.62
C GLU A 107 18.44 24.91 -2.49
N GLU A 108 18.03 26.17 -2.67
CA GLU A 108 18.85 27.38 -2.88
C GLU A 108 19.81 27.46 -4.10
N GLU A 109 19.38 28.21 -5.12
CA GLU A 109 20.06 29.37 -5.74
C GLU A 109 19.13 29.86 -6.88
N GLU A 110 18.75 31.12 -7.05
CA GLU A 110 19.60 32.31 -7.16
C GLU A 110 18.72 33.58 -7.12
N ASN A 111 19.22 34.62 -6.46
CA ASN A 111 18.75 36.00 -6.55
C ASN A 111 18.53 36.45 -8.01
N ALA A 112 17.40 37.12 -8.30
CA ALA A 112 17.37 38.40 -9.05
C ALA A 112 15.93 38.86 -9.34
N VAL A 113 15.48 39.87 -8.60
CA VAL A 113 14.97 41.21 -9.01
C VAL A 113 13.97 41.72 -7.98
#